data_AF-A0A918Z369-F1
#
_entry.id   AF-A0A918Z369-F1
#
_cell.length_a   1.000
_cell.length_b   1.000
_cell.length_c   1.000
_cell.angle_alpha   90.00
_cell.angle_beta   90.00
_cell.angle_gamma   90.00
#
_symmetry.space_group_name_H-M   'P 1'
#
loop_
_entity.id
_entity.type
_entity.pdbx_description
1 polymer ?
#
loop_
_entity_poly.entity_id
_entity_poly.type
_entity_poly.pdbx_seq_one_letter_code
_entity_poly.pdbx_strand_id
1 'polypeptide(L)'
;MPQPDTPLDTADLSTLADRQQARFTTGHGPVSVRRYVRSSDFVRAAVHSRNGQDRAALLTLRPEAYPLAPAWLAAIAQAAPETADHRHPSAAMSSVRLLARMTPDHRNGIPRQLDGSVGWSMPGASARVWPDGRIELRSTTGAELAGQLEGSEWDSWKVAAVADAGLRLLCAPEARHLTRTGQPSGWHRPFDRSDSAGLGRERKGGQMYDGSTVASCSCGWRVTVESQLGARALAEQHRREATSGESA
;
A
#
# COMPACT_ATOMS: atom_id res chain seq x y z
N MET A 1 -31.80 18.66 10.16
CA MET A 1 -30.39 18.90 10.51
C MET A 1 -29.58 17.74 9.96
N PRO A 2 -28.47 17.96 9.21
CA PRO A 2 -27.56 16.87 8.88
C PRO A 2 -27.00 16.32 10.21
N GLN A 3 -27.01 15.00 10.37
CA GLN A 3 -26.39 14.35 11.54
C GLN A 3 -24.89 14.70 11.57
N PRO A 4 -24.29 14.89 12.76
CA PRO A 4 -22.85 15.03 12.86
C PRO A 4 -22.19 13.81 12.24
N ASP A 5 -21.18 14.03 11.39
CA ASP A 5 -20.48 12.96 10.71
C ASP A 5 -19.73 12.10 11.73
N THR A 6 -20.05 10.81 11.77
CA THR A 6 -19.42 9.84 12.66
C THR A 6 -18.02 9.51 12.12
N PRO A 7 -16.95 9.50 12.93
CA PRO A 7 -15.63 9.12 12.47
C PRO A 7 -15.58 7.62 12.15
N LEU A 8 -14.94 7.26 11.04
CA LEU A 8 -14.93 5.87 10.54
C LEU A 8 -14.05 4.93 11.36
N ASP A 9 -12.94 5.44 11.90
CA ASP A 9 -11.93 4.67 12.65
C ASP A 9 -12.48 3.96 13.88
N THR A 10 -13.53 4.52 14.51
CA THR A 10 -14.23 3.92 15.66
C THR A 10 -15.50 3.17 15.26
N ALA A 11 -15.82 3.05 13.97
CA ALA A 11 -17.09 2.50 13.52
C ALA A 11 -17.10 0.96 13.57
N ASP A 12 -18.00 0.40 14.37
CA ASP A 12 -18.35 -1.02 14.30
C ASP A 12 -19.47 -1.24 13.27
N LEU A 13 -19.09 -1.65 12.07
CA LEU A 13 -20.02 -1.89 10.96
C LEU A 13 -21.03 -3.02 11.25
N SER A 14 -20.74 -3.90 12.21
CA SER A 14 -21.63 -4.98 12.61
C SER A 14 -22.84 -4.51 13.43
N THR A 15 -22.81 -3.27 13.94
CA THR A 15 -23.91 -2.68 14.73
C THR A 15 -25.00 -2.04 13.87
N LEU A 16 -24.75 -1.83 12.58
CA LEU A 16 -25.74 -1.29 11.65
C LEU A 16 -26.91 -2.27 11.50
N ALA A 17 -28.15 -1.76 11.58
CA ALA A 17 -29.34 -2.56 11.31
C ALA A 17 -29.47 -2.91 9.81
N ASP A 18 -30.28 -3.91 9.48
CA ASP A 18 -30.55 -4.28 8.08
C ASP A 18 -31.05 -3.06 7.29
N ARG A 19 -30.40 -2.81 6.14
CA ARG A 19 -30.64 -1.68 5.24
C ARG A 19 -30.36 -0.30 5.82
N GLN A 20 -29.86 -0.19 7.06
CA GLN A 20 -29.45 1.08 7.64
C GLN A 20 -28.28 1.64 6.83
N GLN A 21 -28.42 2.90 6.44
CA GLN A 21 -27.35 3.67 5.81
C GLN A 21 -26.72 4.60 6.85
N ALA A 22 -25.40 4.63 6.87
CA ALA A 22 -24.61 5.56 7.67
C ALA A 22 -23.61 6.28 6.75
N ARG A 23 -23.27 7.51 7.12
CA ARG A 23 -22.16 8.25 6.52
C ARG A 23 -21.09 8.43 7.59
N PHE A 24 -19.86 8.20 7.19
CA PHE A 24 -18.69 8.38 8.04
C PHE A 24 -17.73 9.34 7.37
N THR A 25 -17.02 10.10 8.19
CA THR A 25 -15.88 10.90 7.75
C THR A 25 -14.58 10.18 8.03
N THR A 26 -13.66 10.30 7.09
CA THR A 26 -12.24 10.00 7.28
C THR A 26 -11.47 11.31 7.21
N GLY A 27 -10.18 11.31 7.59
CA GLY A 27 -9.31 12.47 7.38
C GLY A 27 -9.12 12.85 5.90
N HIS A 28 -9.64 12.06 4.96
CA HIS A 28 -9.37 12.18 3.53
C HIS A 28 -10.61 12.12 2.63
N GLY A 29 -11.81 12.05 3.19
CA GLY A 29 -13.05 12.05 2.42
C GLY A 29 -14.20 11.27 3.07
N PRO A 30 -15.44 11.45 2.57
CA PRO A 30 -16.60 10.78 3.11
C PRO A 30 -16.73 9.34 2.60
N VAL A 31 -17.27 8.48 3.47
CA VAL A 31 -17.58 7.08 3.16
C VAL A 31 -19.03 6.81 3.53
N SER A 32 -19.80 6.29 2.58
CA SER A 32 -21.20 5.91 2.80
C SER A 32 -21.31 4.39 2.90
N VAL A 33 -22.00 3.91 3.92
CA VAL A 33 -22.03 2.48 4.25
C VAL A 33 -23.47 2.02 4.43
N ARG A 34 -23.80 0.83 3.95
CA ARG A 34 -25.13 0.23 4.12
C ARG A 34 -25.03 -1.27 4.32
N ARG A 35 -25.63 -1.79 5.39
CA ARG A 35 -25.66 -3.23 5.69
C ARG A 35 -26.89 -3.91 5.07
N TYR A 36 -26.74 -5.17 4.71
CA TYR A 36 -27.80 -6.06 4.24
C TYR A 36 -27.69 -7.37 5.00
N VAL A 37 -28.79 -7.86 5.59
CA VAL A 37 -28.79 -9.05 6.45
C VAL A 37 -29.81 -10.12 6.02
N ARG A 38 -30.86 -9.73 5.26
CA ARG A 38 -32.01 -10.62 4.96
C ARG A 38 -31.69 -11.98 4.33
N SER A 39 -30.72 -12.06 3.42
CA SER A 39 -30.38 -13.28 2.68
C SER A 39 -28.91 -13.66 2.77
N SER A 40 -28.04 -12.69 3.02
CA SER A 40 -26.63 -12.87 3.33
C SER A 40 -26.20 -11.62 4.07
N ASP A 41 -25.41 -11.75 5.14
CA ASP A 41 -24.82 -10.59 5.81
C ASP A 41 -23.69 -10.02 4.94
N PHE A 42 -23.82 -8.76 4.57
CA PHE A 42 -22.75 -7.98 3.95
C PHE A 42 -23.00 -6.49 4.10
N VAL A 43 -21.92 -5.74 3.99
CA VAL A 43 -21.93 -4.29 3.91
C VAL A 43 -21.53 -3.86 2.51
N ARG A 44 -22.29 -2.92 1.94
CA ARG A 44 -21.82 -2.12 0.80
C ARG A 44 -21.26 -0.80 1.29
N ALA A 45 -20.02 -0.53 0.95
CA ALA A 45 -19.36 0.73 1.23
C ALA A 45 -19.06 1.46 -0.07
N ALA A 46 -19.43 2.73 -0.15
CA ALA A 46 -19.09 3.64 -1.23
C ALA A 46 -18.11 4.68 -0.69
N VAL A 47 -16.91 4.70 -1.27
CA VAL A 47 -15.91 5.74 -1.02
C VAL A 47 -16.08 6.79 -2.11
N HIS A 48 -16.15 8.06 -1.72
CA HIS A 48 -16.30 9.16 -2.66
C HIS A 48 -14.94 9.74 -3.02
N SER A 49 -14.84 10.34 -4.21
CA SER A 49 -13.71 11.19 -4.59
C SER A 49 -13.57 12.36 -3.62
N ARG A 50 -12.43 13.03 -3.64
CA ARG A 50 -12.16 14.13 -2.69
C ARG A 50 -13.07 15.34 -2.87
N ASN A 51 -13.66 15.52 -4.05
CA ASN A 51 -14.73 16.50 -4.27
C ASN A 51 -16.05 16.14 -3.52
N GLY A 52 -16.16 14.94 -2.95
CA GLY A 52 -17.30 14.44 -2.19
C GLY A 52 -18.57 14.15 -2.99
N GLN A 53 -18.52 14.25 -4.33
CA GLN A 53 -19.69 14.10 -5.20
C GLN A 53 -19.71 12.76 -5.94
N ASP A 54 -18.57 12.36 -6.50
CA ASP A 54 -18.48 11.17 -7.33
C ASP A 54 -18.07 9.94 -6.52
N ARG A 55 -18.56 8.77 -6.90
CA ARG A 55 -18.14 7.53 -6.25
C ARG A 55 -16.79 7.10 -6.83
N ALA A 56 -15.76 7.06 -6.00
CA ALA A 56 -14.43 6.62 -6.38
C ALA A 56 -14.22 5.11 -6.17
N ALA A 57 -14.98 4.47 -5.28
CA ALA A 57 -14.96 3.02 -5.12
C ALA A 57 -16.27 2.47 -4.58
N LEU A 58 -16.57 1.22 -4.92
CA LEU A 58 -17.68 0.44 -4.39
C LEU A 58 -17.18 -0.91 -3.87
N LEU A 59 -17.43 -1.19 -2.60
CA LEU A 59 -16.91 -2.37 -1.92
C LEU A 59 -18.03 -3.23 -1.37
N THR A 60 -17.83 -4.55 -1.40
CA THR A 60 -18.72 -5.52 -0.76
C THR A 60 -17.92 -6.24 0.31
N LEU A 61 -18.25 -5.96 1.57
CA LEU A 61 -17.55 -6.46 2.74
C LEU A 61 -18.40 -7.55 3.38
N ARG A 62 -17.80 -8.71 3.63
CA ARG A 62 -18.41 -9.82 4.37
C ARG A 62 -18.09 -9.69 5.87
N PRO A 63 -18.82 -10.38 6.77
CA PRO A 63 -18.63 -10.25 8.22
C PRO A 63 -17.18 -10.42 8.68
N GLU A 64 -16.43 -11.32 8.03
CA GLU A 64 -15.02 -11.60 8.32
C GLU A 64 -14.12 -10.37 8.07
N ALA A 65 -14.56 -9.44 7.22
CA ALA A 65 -13.85 -8.21 6.89
C ALA A 65 -14.24 -7.02 7.77
N TYR A 66 -15.32 -7.09 8.55
CA TYR A 66 -15.83 -5.94 9.32
C TYR A 66 -14.78 -5.34 10.27
N PRO A 67 -13.95 -6.12 10.99
CA PRO A 67 -12.92 -5.55 11.86
C PRO A 67 -11.83 -4.78 11.10
N LEU A 68 -11.58 -5.13 9.84
CA LEU A 68 -10.52 -4.55 9.00
C LEU A 68 -11.03 -3.43 8.08
N ALA A 69 -12.34 -3.43 7.83
CA ALA A 69 -12.99 -2.55 6.87
C ALA A 69 -12.77 -1.06 7.16
N PRO A 70 -12.91 -0.53 8.39
CA PRO A 70 -12.65 0.88 8.68
C PRO A 70 -11.28 1.36 8.21
N ALA A 71 -10.23 0.61 8.55
CA ALA A 71 -8.85 0.96 8.19
C ALA A 71 -8.63 0.90 6.68
N TRP A 72 -9.17 -0.10 6.00
CA TRP A 72 -9.03 -0.21 4.55
C TRP A 72 -9.81 0.86 3.80
N LEU A 73 -11.05 1.14 4.21
CA LEU A 73 -11.88 2.21 3.65
C LEU A 73 -11.24 3.58 3.82
N ALA A 74 -10.61 3.84 4.97
CA ALA A 74 -9.83 5.06 5.20
C ALA A 74 -8.62 5.16 4.25
N ALA A 75 -7.91 4.06 4.01
CA ALA A 75 -6.80 4.02 3.04
C ALA A 75 -7.27 4.25 1.60
N ILE A 76 -8.43 3.71 1.22
CA ILE A 76 -9.04 3.97 -0.09
C ILE A 76 -9.42 5.44 -0.22
N ALA A 77 -10.05 6.03 0.81
CA ALA A 77 -10.39 7.46 0.81
C ALA A 77 -9.12 8.33 0.72
N GLN A 78 -8.03 7.95 1.39
CA GLN A 78 -6.75 8.64 1.30
C GLN A 78 -6.17 8.67 -0.13
N ALA A 79 -6.26 7.53 -0.82
CA ALA A 79 -5.78 7.36 -2.18
C ALA A 79 -6.79 7.78 -3.25
N ALA A 80 -8.03 8.11 -2.87
CA ALA A 80 -9.10 8.44 -3.81
C ALA A 80 -8.69 9.65 -4.68
N PRO A 81 -9.00 9.60 -5.99
CA PRO A 81 -8.73 10.72 -6.87
C PRO A 81 -9.58 11.95 -6.52
N GLU A 82 -9.17 13.11 -7.03
CA GLU A 82 -9.92 14.36 -6.85
C GLU A 82 -11.31 14.30 -7.50
N THR A 83 -11.39 13.65 -8.66
CA THR A 83 -12.60 13.39 -9.45
C THR A 83 -12.62 11.92 -9.89
N ALA A 84 -13.80 11.35 -10.15
CA ALA A 84 -13.92 10.00 -10.71
C ALA A 84 -14.59 10.05 -12.09
N ASP A 85 -13.80 10.13 -13.17
CA ASP A 85 -14.36 10.05 -14.53
C ASP A 85 -14.65 8.59 -14.93
N HIS A 86 -15.91 8.21 -14.91
CA HIS A 86 -16.38 6.87 -15.24
C HIS A 86 -16.29 6.50 -16.74
N ARG A 87 -15.84 7.41 -17.61
CA ARG A 87 -15.85 7.21 -19.07
C ARG A 87 -14.65 6.43 -19.60
N HIS A 88 -13.53 6.32 -18.86
CA HIS A 88 -12.29 5.69 -19.35
C HIS A 88 -11.49 4.89 -18.29
N PRO A 89 -11.98 3.76 -17.78
CA PRO A 89 -11.21 2.95 -16.84
C PRO A 89 -10.00 2.32 -17.57
N SER A 90 -8.80 2.87 -17.41
CA SER A 90 -7.59 2.17 -17.85
C SER A 90 -6.42 2.46 -16.93
N ALA A 91 -5.97 1.45 -16.20
CA ALA A 91 -4.71 1.49 -15.50
C ALA A 91 -3.75 0.46 -16.11
N ALA A 92 -2.51 0.89 -16.37
CA ALA A 92 -1.45 -0.02 -16.83
C ALA A 92 -1.01 -0.92 -15.66
N MET A 93 -1.54 -2.14 -15.61
CA MET A 93 -1.33 -3.05 -14.48
C MET A 93 0.16 -3.41 -14.23
N SER A 94 0.98 -3.49 -15.28
CA SER A 94 2.43 -3.70 -15.15
C SER A 94 3.12 -2.59 -14.34
N SER A 95 2.64 -1.35 -14.47
CA SER A 95 3.14 -0.21 -13.69
C SER A 95 2.74 -0.32 -12.22
N VAL A 96 1.55 -0.84 -11.90
CA VAL A 96 1.10 -1.04 -10.50
C VAL A 96 2.11 -1.90 -9.72
N ARG A 97 2.60 -2.99 -10.32
CA ARG A 97 3.64 -3.83 -9.72
C ARG A 97 4.90 -3.03 -9.36
N LEU A 98 5.37 -2.16 -10.25
CA LEU A 98 6.61 -1.40 -10.04
C LEU A 98 6.49 -0.43 -8.86
N LEU A 99 5.26 -0.06 -8.51
CA LEU A 99 4.93 0.92 -7.48
C LEU A 99 4.52 0.26 -6.15
N ALA A 100 4.04 -0.98 -6.18
CA ALA A 100 3.66 -1.75 -5.01
C ALA A 100 4.88 -2.05 -4.12
N ARG A 101 4.83 -1.51 -2.90
CA ARG A 101 5.90 -1.67 -1.90
C ARG A 101 5.86 -3.06 -1.27
N MET A 102 4.68 -3.66 -1.17
CA MET A 102 4.47 -5.00 -0.61
C MET A 102 4.76 -6.12 -1.63
N THR A 103 5.93 -6.07 -2.28
CA THR A 103 6.37 -7.04 -3.30
C THR A 103 7.65 -7.77 -2.85
N PRO A 104 7.57 -9.05 -2.44
CA PRO A 104 8.70 -9.83 -1.92
C PRO A 104 9.50 -10.55 -3.00
N ASP A 105 8.85 -10.98 -4.08
CA ASP A 105 9.46 -11.74 -5.18
C ASP A 105 9.36 -10.98 -6.51
N HIS A 106 10.40 -11.02 -7.32
CA HIS A 106 10.42 -10.54 -8.70
C HIS A 106 9.44 -11.29 -9.63
N ARG A 107 8.90 -12.45 -9.23
CA ARG A 107 7.84 -13.14 -9.97
C ARG A 107 6.44 -12.58 -9.69
N ASN A 108 6.27 -11.90 -8.56
CA ASN A 108 5.02 -11.28 -8.18
C ASN A 108 4.70 -10.07 -9.09
N GLY A 109 3.42 -9.90 -9.39
CA GLY A 109 2.90 -8.79 -10.17
C GLY A 109 3.18 -8.87 -11.69
N ILE A 110 3.53 -10.04 -12.21
CA ILE A 110 3.52 -10.25 -13.67
C ILE A 110 2.05 -10.28 -14.14
N PRO A 111 1.65 -9.45 -15.10
CA PRO A 111 0.28 -9.49 -15.63
C PRO A 111 -0.04 -10.85 -16.23
N ARG A 112 -1.19 -11.42 -15.85
CA ARG A 112 -1.69 -12.67 -16.43
C ARG A 112 -2.12 -12.42 -17.87
N GLN A 113 -1.73 -13.31 -18.77
CA GLN A 113 -2.11 -13.22 -20.18
C GLN A 113 -3.62 -13.32 -20.42
N LEU A 114 -4.34 -14.03 -19.54
CA LEU A 114 -5.77 -14.30 -19.70
C LEU A 114 -6.64 -13.05 -19.49
N ASP A 115 -6.39 -12.30 -18.42
CA ASP A 115 -7.28 -11.23 -17.95
C ASP A 115 -6.54 -9.92 -17.61
N GLY A 116 -5.24 -9.86 -17.88
CA GLY A 116 -4.39 -8.69 -17.59
C GLY A 116 -4.19 -8.42 -16.10
N SER A 117 -4.73 -9.26 -15.21
CA SER A 117 -4.66 -9.05 -13.77
C SER A 117 -3.25 -9.25 -13.23
N VAL A 118 -2.92 -8.47 -12.22
CA VAL A 118 -1.63 -8.48 -11.54
C VAL A 118 -1.89 -8.88 -10.10
N GLY A 119 -1.24 -9.95 -9.66
CA GLY A 119 -1.37 -10.44 -8.29
C GLY A 119 -0.03 -10.74 -7.64
N TRP A 120 -0.02 -10.69 -6.32
CA TRP A 120 1.15 -10.97 -5.52
C TRP A 120 0.75 -11.54 -4.16
N SER A 121 1.65 -12.34 -3.61
CA SER A 121 1.44 -13.04 -2.33
C SER A 121 2.48 -12.63 -1.31
N MET A 122 2.03 -12.54 -0.07
CA MET A 122 2.78 -12.30 1.15
C MET A 122 2.51 -13.45 2.12
N PRO A 123 3.38 -13.71 3.11
CA PRO A 123 3.05 -14.61 4.20
C PRO A 123 1.69 -14.23 4.83
N GLY A 124 0.72 -15.14 4.75
CA GLY A 124 -0.62 -14.96 5.30
C GLY A 124 -1.64 -14.22 4.42
N ALA A 125 -1.25 -13.63 3.28
CA ALA A 125 -2.18 -12.87 2.43
C ALA A 125 -1.80 -12.83 0.94
N SER A 126 -2.77 -12.51 0.10
CA SER A 126 -2.55 -12.25 -1.33
C SER A 126 -3.42 -11.10 -1.80
N ALA A 127 -2.96 -10.39 -2.83
CA ALA A 127 -3.73 -9.37 -3.51
C ALA A 127 -3.77 -9.66 -5.01
N ARG A 128 -4.85 -9.25 -5.65
CA ARG A 128 -5.01 -9.24 -7.09
C ARG A 128 -5.78 -8.00 -7.52
N VAL A 129 -5.29 -7.37 -8.56
CA VAL A 129 -5.88 -6.17 -9.18
C VAL A 129 -6.09 -6.46 -10.66
N TRP A 130 -7.23 -6.03 -11.20
CA TRP A 130 -7.57 -6.18 -12.61
C TRP A 130 -7.55 -4.82 -13.33
N PRO A 131 -7.36 -4.82 -14.67
CA PRO A 131 -7.36 -3.60 -15.48
C PRO A 131 -8.66 -2.78 -15.37
N ASP A 132 -9.78 -3.45 -15.08
CA ASP A 132 -11.10 -2.84 -14.91
C ASP A 132 -11.27 -2.13 -13.56
N GLY A 133 -10.28 -2.19 -12.65
CA GLY A 133 -10.34 -1.58 -11.32
C GLY A 133 -10.83 -2.51 -10.22
N ARG A 134 -11.19 -3.76 -10.52
CA ARG A 134 -11.48 -4.76 -9.48
C ARG A 134 -10.22 -5.00 -8.65
N ILE A 135 -10.41 -5.09 -7.34
CA ILE A 135 -9.38 -5.46 -6.38
C ILE A 135 -9.91 -6.53 -5.45
N GLU A 136 -9.13 -7.59 -5.25
CA GLU A 136 -9.39 -8.65 -4.29
C GLU A 136 -8.15 -8.88 -3.45
N LEU A 137 -8.31 -8.87 -2.14
CA LEU A 137 -7.28 -9.27 -1.19
C LEU A 137 -7.82 -10.36 -0.29
N ARG A 138 -7.03 -11.40 -0.09
CA ARG A 138 -7.44 -12.60 0.65
C ARG A 138 -6.40 -12.94 1.69
N SER A 139 -6.84 -13.09 2.93
CA SER A 139 -6.06 -13.72 3.99
C SER A 139 -6.11 -15.24 3.86
N THR A 140 -5.04 -15.93 4.27
CA THR A 140 -5.06 -17.39 4.46
C THR A 140 -5.96 -17.83 5.62
N THR A 141 -6.36 -16.89 6.49
CA THR A 141 -7.26 -17.14 7.63
C THR A 141 -8.74 -16.93 7.31
N GLY A 142 -9.07 -16.53 6.07
CA GLY A 142 -10.46 -16.47 5.58
C GLY A 142 -11.05 -15.06 5.39
N ALA A 143 -10.40 -14.00 5.90
CA ALA A 143 -10.85 -12.63 5.63
C ALA A 143 -10.61 -12.22 4.17
N GLU A 144 -11.62 -11.63 3.54
CA GLU A 144 -11.56 -11.14 2.16
C GLU A 144 -11.96 -9.66 2.08
N LEU A 145 -11.08 -8.86 1.46
CA LEU A 145 -11.30 -7.45 1.15
C LEU A 145 -11.44 -7.33 -0.36
N ALA A 146 -12.67 -7.11 -0.84
CA ALA A 146 -12.96 -7.02 -2.25
C ALA A 146 -13.76 -5.77 -2.61
N GLY A 147 -13.46 -5.20 -3.77
CA GLY A 147 -14.14 -4.02 -4.25
C GLY A 147 -13.79 -3.66 -5.69
N GLN A 148 -14.44 -2.59 -6.14
CA GLN A 148 -14.28 -1.99 -7.44
C GLN A 148 -13.79 -0.55 -7.24
N LEU A 149 -12.60 -0.25 -7.74
CA LEU A 149 -12.15 1.13 -7.91
C LEU A 149 -12.84 1.67 -9.16
N GLU A 150 -13.48 2.82 -9.04
CA GLU A 150 -14.33 3.40 -10.08
C GLU A 150 -13.74 4.71 -10.59
N GLY A 151 -13.75 4.88 -11.92
CA GLY A 151 -13.23 6.05 -12.60
C GLY A 151 -11.80 5.86 -13.16
N SER A 152 -11.46 6.66 -14.16
CA SER A 152 -10.19 6.66 -14.89
C SER A 152 -9.02 7.25 -14.10
N GLU A 153 -9.32 8.07 -13.09
CA GLU A 153 -8.34 8.87 -12.34
C GLU A 153 -7.56 8.06 -11.29
N TRP A 154 -7.86 6.77 -11.19
CA TRP A 154 -7.06 5.79 -10.46
C TRP A 154 -5.77 5.47 -11.23
N ASP A 155 -4.76 6.30 -11.02
CA ASP A 155 -3.42 6.00 -11.52
C ASP A 155 -2.77 4.81 -10.80
N SER A 156 -1.67 4.32 -11.38
CA SER A 156 -0.98 3.13 -10.87
C SER A 156 -0.41 3.30 -9.46
N TRP A 157 -0.10 4.53 -9.01
CA TRP A 157 0.39 4.80 -7.66
C TRP A 157 -0.74 4.68 -6.63
N LYS A 158 -1.90 5.27 -6.92
CA LYS A 158 -3.08 5.19 -6.06
C LYS A 158 -3.55 3.74 -5.92
N VAL A 159 -3.62 3.01 -7.03
CA VAL A 159 -3.99 1.59 -7.04
C VAL A 159 -3.01 0.75 -6.22
N ALA A 160 -1.70 0.95 -6.41
CA ALA A 160 -0.68 0.26 -5.62
C ALA A 160 -0.78 0.59 -4.12
N ALA A 161 -1.07 1.85 -3.76
CA ALA A 161 -1.24 2.27 -2.38
C ALA A 161 -2.43 1.58 -1.69
N VAL A 162 -3.57 1.45 -2.39
CA VAL A 162 -4.75 0.75 -1.87
C VAL A 162 -4.47 -0.74 -1.66
N ALA A 163 -3.83 -1.39 -2.64
CA ALA A 163 -3.47 -2.80 -2.55
C ALA A 163 -2.45 -3.05 -1.42
N ASP A 164 -1.43 -2.20 -1.31
CA ASP A 164 -0.45 -2.26 -0.22
C ASP A 164 -1.11 -2.07 1.15
N ALA A 165 -2.05 -1.13 1.29
CA ALA A 165 -2.75 -0.88 2.54
C ALA A 165 -3.59 -2.08 2.97
N GLY A 166 -4.39 -2.65 2.06
CA GLY A 166 -5.19 -3.84 2.34
C GLY A 166 -4.31 -5.07 2.66
N LEU A 167 -3.19 -5.24 1.97
CA LEU A 167 -2.26 -6.35 2.28
C LEU A 167 -1.66 -6.24 3.68
N ARG A 168 -1.27 -5.04 4.11
CA ARG A 168 -0.73 -4.85 5.47
C ARG A 168 -1.74 -5.25 6.56
N LEU A 169 -3.04 -5.05 6.31
CA LEU A 169 -4.09 -5.46 7.24
C LEU A 169 -4.21 -7.00 7.34
N LEU A 170 -4.01 -7.71 6.23
CA LEU A 170 -4.24 -9.15 6.14
C LEU A 170 -3.00 -10.02 6.35
N CYS A 171 -1.80 -9.51 6.05
CA CYS A 171 -0.57 -10.30 6.12
C CYS A 171 -0.08 -10.48 7.56
N ALA A 172 0.79 -11.48 7.76
CA ALA A 172 1.49 -11.65 9.03
C ALA A 172 2.29 -10.37 9.40
N PRO A 173 2.45 -10.05 10.71
CA PRO A 173 3.17 -8.84 11.14
C PRO A 173 4.57 -8.69 10.53
N GLU A 174 5.33 -9.78 10.41
CA GLU A 174 6.67 -9.78 9.82
C GLU A 174 6.63 -9.39 8.33
N ALA A 175 5.56 -9.75 7.63
CA ALA A 175 5.37 -9.47 6.22
C ALA A 175 5.02 -7.99 5.96
N ARG A 176 4.56 -7.23 6.97
CA ARG A 176 4.30 -5.78 6.87
C ARG A 176 5.58 -4.97 6.66
N HIS A 177 6.72 -5.51 7.09
CA HIS A 177 8.04 -4.86 7.09
C HIS A 177 9.01 -5.53 6.12
N LEU A 178 8.74 -5.43 4.82
CA LEU A 178 9.68 -5.83 3.77
C LEU A 178 10.81 -4.82 3.67
N THR A 179 11.99 -5.21 4.15
CA THR A 179 13.18 -4.39 4.05
C THR A 179 13.98 -4.65 2.77
N ARG A 180 14.49 -3.58 2.16
CA ARG A 180 15.35 -3.59 0.98
C ARG A 180 16.63 -2.81 1.29
N THR A 181 17.75 -3.33 0.81
CA THR A 181 19.04 -2.62 0.85
C THR A 181 19.46 -2.30 -0.58
N GLY A 182 19.81 -1.04 -0.82
CA GLY A 182 20.30 -0.57 -2.10
C GLY A 182 21.70 -1.10 -2.41
N GLN A 183 22.16 -0.80 -3.62
CA GLN A 183 23.58 -0.85 -3.93
C GLN A 183 24.28 0.38 -3.33
N PRO A 184 25.60 0.33 -3.09
CA PRO A 184 26.36 1.50 -2.72
C PRO A 184 26.12 2.63 -3.74
N SER A 185 25.76 3.83 -3.26
CA SER A 185 25.36 4.96 -4.09
C SER A 185 26.27 6.15 -3.84
N GLY A 186 27.01 6.56 -4.86
CA GLY A 186 27.81 7.77 -4.85
C GLY A 186 29.17 7.54 -5.48
N TRP A 187 29.61 8.50 -6.28
CA TRP A 187 30.91 8.47 -6.95
C TRP A 187 31.76 9.57 -6.35
N HIS A 188 32.90 9.22 -5.78
CA HIS A 188 33.91 10.21 -5.45
C HIS A 188 35.18 9.92 -6.24
N ARG A 189 35.85 10.98 -6.67
CA ARG A 189 37.23 10.85 -7.13
C ARG A 189 38.10 10.92 -5.89
N PRO A 190 39.17 10.10 -5.78
CA PRO A 190 40.12 10.18 -4.66
C PRO A 190 40.68 11.59 -4.40
N PHE A 191 40.58 12.50 -5.37
CA PHE A 191 41.01 13.89 -5.32
C PHE A 191 40.06 14.83 -4.54
N ASP A 192 38.82 14.41 -4.26
CA ASP A 192 37.83 15.23 -3.54
C ASP A 192 38.04 15.23 -2.01
N ARG A 193 38.91 14.36 -1.49
CA ARG A 193 39.42 14.42 -0.11
C ARG A 193 40.64 15.34 -0.08
N SER A 194 40.40 16.59 0.27
CA SER A 194 41.41 17.63 0.44
C SER A 194 42.37 17.34 1.59
N ASP A 195 43.32 16.42 1.40
CA ASP A 195 44.48 16.24 2.30
C ASP A 195 45.66 15.51 1.66
N SER A 196 45.98 15.82 0.40
CA SER A 196 47.19 15.30 -0.27
C SER A 196 48.06 16.44 -0.77
N ALA A 197 48.71 17.11 0.18
CA ALA A 197 49.96 17.79 -0.10
C ALA A 197 51.03 16.72 -0.44
N GLY A 198 51.56 16.77 -1.66
CA GLY A 198 52.90 16.24 -1.94
C GLY A 198 52.99 15.05 -2.90
N LEU A 199 53.62 15.35 -4.05
CA LEU A 199 54.54 14.48 -4.80
C LEU A 199 53.95 13.33 -5.65
N GLY A 200 53.62 13.69 -6.89
CA GLY A 200 54.24 13.05 -8.07
C GLY A 200 54.02 11.56 -8.28
N ARG A 201 52.84 11.17 -8.77
CA ARG A 201 52.62 10.25 -9.91
C ARG A 201 51.12 10.08 -10.11
N GLU A 202 50.61 10.67 -11.18
CA GLU A 202 49.20 10.61 -11.58
C GLU A 202 48.77 9.16 -11.88
N ARG A 203 48.18 8.48 -10.91
CA ARG A 203 47.35 7.30 -11.20
C ARG A 203 45.94 7.81 -11.46
N LYS A 204 45.43 7.57 -12.69
CA LYS A 204 44.00 7.63 -13.02
C LYS A 204 43.26 6.61 -12.13
N GLY A 205 43.01 6.98 -10.88
CA GLY A 205 42.20 6.20 -9.96
C GLY A 205 40.79 6.12 -10.54
N GLY A 206 40.32 4.92 -10.81
CA GLY A 206 38.93 4.68 -11.21
C GLY A 206 37.97 5.24 -10.16
N GLN A 207 36.74 5.52 -10.58
CA GLN A 207 35.68 5.98 -9.69
C GLN A 207 35.51 4.98 -8.54
N MET A 208 35.57 5.45 -7.29
CA MET A 208 35.31 4.61 -6.12
C MET A 208 33.92 4.95 -5.58
N TYR A 209 33.18 3.91 -5.19
CA TYR A 209 31.92 4.10 -4.47
C TYR A 209 32.22 4.84 -3.15
N ASP A 210 31.43 5.85 -2.80
CA ASP A 210 31.53 6.56 -1.51
C ASP A 210 31.21 5.65 -0.29
N GLY A 211 30.84 4.39 -0.55
CA GLY A 211 30.53 3.37 0.44
C GLY A 211 29.11 3.46 1.01
N SER A 212 28.40 4.58 0.78
CA SER A 212 27.10 4.82 1.37
C SER A 212 26.04 3.94 0.73
N THR A 213 25.18 3.32 1.52
CA THR A 213 24.13 2.40 1.09
C THR A 213 22.84 2.76 1.81
N VAL A 214 21.73 2.74 1.08
CA VAL A 214 20.39 2.99 1.63
C VAL A 214 19.74 1.69 2.09
N ALA A 215 19.21 1.66 3.30
CA ALA A 215 18.23 0.69 3.72
C ALA A 215 16.84 1.33 3.76
N SER A 216 15.82 0.58 3.37
CA SER A 216 14.42 1.04 3.35
C SER A 216 13.46 -0.08 3.70
N CYS A 217 12.25 0.27 4.13
CA CYS A 217 11.19 -0.66 4.49
C CYS A 217 9.88 -0.28 3.79
N SER A 218 9.03 -1.27 3.52
CA SER A 218 7.67 -1.07 2.99
C SER A 218 6.80 -0.17 3.87
N CYS A 219 7.10 -0.02 5.16
CA CYS A 219 6.41 0.91 6.07
C CYS A 219 6.82 2.38 5.89
N GLY A 220 7.79 2.69 5.03
CA GLY A 220 8.29 4.04 4.79
C GLY A 220 9.57 4.40 5.53
N TRP A 221 10.05 3.55 6.45
CA TRP A 221 11.36 3.72 7.08
C TRP A 221 12.48 3.72 6.04
N ARG A 222 13.45 4.62 6.18
CA ARG A 222 14.61 4.76 5.30
C ARG A 222 15.79 5.34 6.06
N VAL A 223 16.98 4.77 5.85
CA VAL A 223 18.25 5.26 6.43
C VAL A 223 19.37 5.13 5.39
N THR A 224 20.31 6.06 5.43
CA THR A 224 21.54 6.02 4.63
C THR A 224 22.71 5.78 5.58
N VAL A 225 23.57 4.82 5.25
CA VAL A 225 24.71 4.43 6.09
C VAL A 225 25.95 4.16 5.27
N GLU A 226 27.12 4.33 5.86
CA GLU A 226 28.43 4.29 5.21
C GLU A 226 28.88 2.89 4.74
N SER A 227 28.05 1.86 4.89
CA SER A 227 28.34 0.52 4.36
C SER A 227 27.10 -0.31 4.08
N GLN A 228 27.22 -1.25 3.15
CA GLN A 228 26.16 -2.22 2.85
C GLN A 228 25.89 -3.18 4.02
N LEU A 229 26.93 -3.58 4.77
CA LEU A 229 26.77 -4.40 5.97
C LEU A 229 26.00 -3.66 7.07
N GLY A 230 26.33 -2.38 7.30
CA GLY A 230 25.58 -1.51 8.20
C GLY A 230 24.13 -1.34 7.77
N ALA A 231 23.87 -1.17 6.46
CA ALA A 231 22.50 -1.06 5.93
C ALA A 231 21.68 -2.32 6.21
N ARG A 232 22.28 -3.50 6.03
CA ARG A 232 21.63 -4.78 6.33
C ARG A 232 21.37 -4.95 7.82
N ALA A 233 22.33 -4.58 8.68
CA ALA A 233 22.17 -4.66 10.12
C ALA A 233 21.03 -3.76 10.62
N LEU A 234 20.97 -2.50 10.17
CA LEU A 234 19.88 -1.59 10.55
C LEU A 234 18.52 -2.03 9.97
N ALA A 235 18.48 -2.57 8.75
CA ALA A 235 17.27 -3.12 8.17
C ALA A 235 16.72 -4.31 8.97
N GLU A 236 17.61 -5.19 9.46
CA GLU A 236 17.26 -6.33 10.31
C GLU A 236 16.78 -5.85 11.69
N GLN A 237 17.50 -4.90 12.30
CA GLN A 237 17.12 -4.29 13.58
C GLN A 237 15.72 -3.66 13.49
N HIS A 238 15.49 -2.82 12.47
CA HIS A 238 14.19 -2.19 12.25
C HIS A 238 13.06 -3.23 12.13
N ARG A 239 13.29 -4.34 11.41
CA ARG A 239 12.27 -5.39 11.27
C ARG A 239 11.91 -6.00 12.63
N ARG A 240 12.91 -6.30 13.46
CA ARG A 240 12.69 -6.87 14.81
C ARG A 240 11.94 -5.91 15.71
N GLU A 241 12.38 -4.65 15.77
CA GLU A 241 11.75 -3.62 16.58
C GLU A 241 10.30 -3.40 16.15
N ALA A 242 10.04 -3.26 14.85
CA ALA A 242 8.71 -3.02 14.32
C ALA A 242 7.75 -4.19 14.56
N THR A 243 8.20 -5.44 14.39
CA THR A 243 7.36 -6.62 14.69
C THR A 243 7.11 -6.78 16.20
N SER A 244 8.11 -6.50 17.04
CA SER A 244 7.94 -6.57 18.50
C SER A 244 7.00 -5.50 19.06
N GLY A 245 6.98 -4.30 18.46
CA GLY A 245 6.10 -3.20 18.86
C GLY A 245 4.63 -3.39 18.48
N GLU A 246 4.31 -4.26 17.51
CA GLU A 246 2.93 -4.59 17.13
C GLU A 246 2.31 -5.72 17.98
N SER A 247 3.11 -6.36 18.84
CA SER A 247 2.68 -7.48 19.70
C SER A 247 2.33 -7.05 21.14
N ALA A 248 2.35 -5.75 21.43
CA ALA A 248 2.02 -5.13 22.71
C ALA A 248 0.76 -4.26 22.59
#